data_AF-A0A356SCB6-F1
#
_entry.id   AF-A0A356SCB6-F1
#
_cell.length_a   1.000
_cell.length_b   1.000
_cell.length_c   1.000
_cell.angle_alpha   90.00
_cell.angle_beta   90.00
_cell.angle_gamma   90.00
#
_symmetry.space_group_name_H-M   'P 1'
#
loop_
_entity.id
_entity.type
_entity.pdbx_description
1 polymer ?
#
loop_
_entity_poly.entity_id
_entity_poly.type
_entity_poly.pdbx_seq_one_letter_code
_entity_poly.pdbx_strand_id
1 'polypeptide(L)'
;MGHQGVGEIKHIVAVASGKGGVGKSTVSTNLAVATAQLGHRVGLLDADIYGPSQARLLGVEDGVMPDVIDEKIFVPIQAHG
;
A
#
# COMPACT_ATOMS: atom_id res chain seq x y z
N MET A 1 22.91 -13.52 -4.38
CA MET A 1 21.52 -13.91 -4.69
C MET A 1 20.61 -12.92 -3.98
N GLY A 2 19.83 -12.15 -4.75
CA GLY A 2 19.26 -10.86 -4.32
C GLY A 2 18.19 -10.95 -3.25
N HIS A 3 18.14 -9.94 -2.38
CA HIS A 3 17.08 -9.73 -1.39
C HIS A 3 15.77 -9.43 -2.12
N GLN A 4 14.98 -10.44 -2.46
CA GLN A 4 13.68 -10.23 -3.06
C GLN A 4 12.66 -9.83 -1.98
N GLY A 5 12.11 -8.62 -2.10
CA GLY A 5 11.00 -8.10 -1.30
C GLY A 5 11.34 -6.78 -0.62
N VAL A 6 12.09 -6.84 0.47
CA VAL A 6 12.25 -5.69 1.40
C VAL A 6 13.66 -5.10 1.43
N GLY A 7 14.67 -5.81 0.91
CA GLY A 7 16.08 -5.45 1.10
C GLY A 7 16.54 -4.17 0.39
N GLU A 8 15.75 -3.67 -0.56
CA GLU A 8 16.01 -2.39 -1.24
C GLU A 8 15.18 -1.22 -0.68
N ILE A 9 14.31 -1.48 0.30
CA ILE A 9 13.45 -0.47 0.92
C ILE A 9 14.23 0.26 2.01
N LYS A 10 14.44 1.58 1.82
CA LYS A 10 15.19 2.41 2.78
C LYS A 10 14.46 2.61 4.11
N HIS A 11 13.12 2.70 4.07
CA HIS A 11 12.29 2.99 5.23
C HIS A 11 11.01 2.16 5.19
N ILE A 12 10.67 1.54 6.32
CA ILE A 12 9.43 0.78 6.50
C ILE A 12 8.67 1.41 7.66
N VAL A 13 7.41 1.82 7.41
CA VAL A 13 6.54 2.43 8.41
C VAL A 13 5.34 1.51 8.62
N ALA A 14 5.21 0.94 9.83
CA ALA A 14 4.04 0.16 10.21
C ALA A 14 2.98 1.08 10.83
N VAL A 15 1.76 1.05 10.30
CA VAL A 15 0.61 1.81 10.82
C VAL A 15 -0.40 0.82 11.41
N ALA A 16 -0.69 0.94 12.71
CA ALA A 16 -1.57 0.04 13.44
C ALA A 16 -2.57 0.80 14.32
N SER A 17 -3.67 0.14 14.71
CA SER A 17 -4.66 0.68 15.65
C SER A 17 -5.18 -0.39 16.60
N GLY A 18 -5.51 -0.01 17.83
CA GLY A 18 -6.07 -0.93 18.83
C GLY A 18 -7.57 -1.24 18.66
N LYS A 19 -8.26 -0.55 17.74
CA LYS A 19 -9.68 -0.72 17.43
C LYS A 19 -9.96 -0.41 15.96
N GLY A 20 -11.02 -1.00 15.41
CA GLY A 20 -11.57 -0.63 14.11
C GLY A 20 -12.23 0.75 14.11
N GLY A 21 -12.25 1.41 12.94
CA GLY A 21 -12.95 2.69 12.74
C GLY A 21 -12.23 3.94 13.25
N VAL A 22 -10.99 3.83 13.75
CA VAL A 22 -10.22 5.01 14.24
C VAL A 22 -9.54 5.82 13.14
N GLY A 23 -9.72 5.45 11.87
CA GLY A 23 -9.11 6.15 10.73
C GLY A 23 -7.70 5.68 10.32
N LYS A 24 -7.25 4.49 10.78
CA LYS A 24 -5.95 3.90 10.40
C LYS A 24 -5.68 3.97 8.88
N SER A 25 -6.61 3.46 8.07
CA SER A 25 -6.44 3.39 6.61
C SER A 25 -6.42 4.77 5.95
N THR A 26 -7.20 5.72 6.47
CA THR A 26 -7.18 7.12 6.02
C THR A 26 -5.82 7.76 6.29
N VAL A 27 -5.27 7.56 7.48
CA VAL A 27 -3.95 8.09 7.84
C VAL A 27 -2.85 7.45 7.00
N SER A 28 -2.86 6.13 6.82
CA SER A 28 -1.84 5.44 6.02
C SER A 28 -1.90 5.85 4.53
N THR A 29 -3.09 6.01 3.95
CA THR A 29 -3.25 6.49 2.57
C THR A 29 -2.69 7.89 2.40
N ASN A 30 -3.10 8.84 3.26
CA ASN A 30 -2.64 10.22 3.14
C ASN A 30 -1.13 10.37 3.40
N LEU A 31 -0.57 9.57 4.33
CA LEU A 31 0.87 9.53 4.54
C LEU A 31 1.61 9.05 3.29
N ALA A 32 1.12 7.99 2.64
CA ALA A 32 1.71 7.48 1.41
C ALA A 32 1.65 8.52 0.27
N VAL A 33 0.47 9.10 0.02
CA VAL A 33 0.27 10.11 -1.03
C VAL A 33 1.11 11.36 -0.77
N ALA A 34 1.13 11.88 0.46
CA ALA A 34 1.95 13.05 0.80
C ALA A 34 3.44 12.76 0.62
N THR A 35 3.91 11.56 1.00
CA THR A 35 5.31 11.16 0.83
C THR A 35 5.67 11.02 -0.65
N ALA A 36 4.74 10.51 -1.48
CA ALA A 36 4.92 10.45 -2.94
C ALA A 36 4.97 11.85 -3.57
N GLN A 37 4.11 12.77 -3.13
CA GLN A 37 4.12 14.18 -3.58
C GLN A 37 5.42 14.92 -3.23
N LEU A 38 6.14 14.48 -2.20
CA LEU A 38 7.48 14.99 -1.86
C LEU A 38 8.59 14.40 -2.76
N GLY A 39 8.25 13.56 -3.75
CA GLY A 39 9.18 13.00 -4.73
C GLY A 39 9.82 11.66 -4.33
N HIS A 40 9.27 10.98 -3.32
CA HIS A 40 9.75 9.66 -2.91
C HIS A 40 9.02 8.53 -3.64
N ARG A 41 9.71 7.41 -3.89
CA ARG A 41 9.06 6.16 -4.31
C ARG A 41 8.40 5.51 -3.10
N VAL A 42 7.09 5.30 -3.16
CA VAL A 42 6.29 4.80 -2.04
C VAL A 42 5.49 3.58 -2.50
N GLY A 43 5.45 2.55 -1.65
CA GLY A 43 4.50 1.45 -1.77
C GLY A 43 3.58 1.46 -0.55
N LEU A 44 2.29 1.20 -0.76
CA LEU A 44 1.32 0.99 0.31
C LEU A 44 0.80 -0.44 0.23
N LEU A 45 1.03 -1.21 1.30
CA LEU A 45 0.54 -2.57 1.43
C LEU A 45 -0.57 -2.60 2.49
N ASP A 46 -1.75 -3.09 2.10
CA ASP A 46 -2.81 -3.37 3.06
C ASP A 46 -2.66 -4.77 3.63
N ALA A 47 -2.53 -4.88 4.94
CA ALA A 47 -2.53 -6.15 5.68
C ALA A 47 -3.83 -6.36 6.46
N ASP A 48 -4.82 -5.48 6.27
CA ASP A 48 -6.12 -5.55 6.93
C ASP A 48 -7.09 -6.42 6.10
N ILE A 49 -7.55 -7.52 6.68
CA ILE A 49 -8.44 -8.48 6.00
C ILE A 49 -9.91 -8.03 6.06
N TYR A 50 -10.27 -7.15 7.01
CA TYR A 50 -11.67 -6.84 7.35
C TYR A 50 -12.04 -5.35 7.20
N GLY A 51 -11.10 -4.48 6.82
CA GLY A 51 -11.32 -3.05 6.59
C GLY A 51 -11.77 -2.70 5.17
N PRO A 52 -12.21 -1.45 4.90
CA PRO A 52 -12.35 -0.97 3.52
C PRO A 52 -10.99 -1.04 2.83
N SER A 53 -10.95 -1.64 1.63
CA SER A 53 -9.72 -1.82 0.86
C SER A 53 -9.03 -0.47 0.61
N GLN A 54 -7.71 -0.38 0.87
CA GLN A 54 -6.91 0.80 0.50
C GLN A 54 -7.09 1.17 -0.98
N ALA A 55 -7.36 0.19 -1.85
CA ALA A 55 -7.66 0.41 -3.27
C ALA A 55 -8.80 1.42 -3.45
N ARG A 56 -9.87 1.30 -2.64
CA ARG A 56 -11.02 2.23 -2.68
C ARG A 56 -10.63 3.64 -2.25
N LEU A 57 -9.76 3.79 -1.24
CA LEU A 57 -9.30 5.11 -0.78
C LEU A 57 -8.37 5.78 -1.80
N LEU A 58 -7.64 4.98 -2.58
CA LEU A 58 -6.79 5.41 -3.68
C LEU A 58 -7.56 5.62 -5.00
N GLY A 59 -8.88 5.48 -5.01
CA GLY A 59 -9.72 5.66 -6.20
C GLY A 59 -9.57 4.56 -7.25
N VAL A 60 -9.04 3.39 -6.88
CA VAL A 60 -8.98 2.22 -7.77
C VAL A 60 -10.39 1.66 -7.92
N GLU A 61 -10.77 1.36 -9.18
CA GLU A 61 -12.08 0.81 -9.51
C GLU A 61 -12.31 -0.56 -8.86
N ASP A 62 -13.58 -0.85 -8.52
CA ASP A 62 -13.97 -2.12 -7.94
C ASP A 62 -13.66 -3.27 -8.92
N GLY A 63 -13.07 -4.36 -8.40
CA GLY A 63 -12.72 -5.54 -9.20
C GLY A 63 -11.35 -5.49 -9.87
N VAL A 64 -10.64 -4.35 -9.83
CA VAL A 64 -9.24 -4.29 -10.25
C VAL A 64 -8.37 -5.03 -9.24
N MET A 65 -7.62 -6.02 -9.71
CA MET A 65 -6.68 -6.81 -8.92
C MET A 65 -5.26 -6.62 -9.47
N PRO A 66 -4.22 -6.68 -8.62
CA PRO A 66 -2.84 -6.66 -9.10
C PRO A 66 -2.57 -7.90 -9.95
N ASP A 67 -1.86 -7.71 -11.07
CA ASP A 67 -1.32 -8.82 -11.84
C ASP A 67 -0.32 -9.61 -11.00
N VAL A 68 -0.15 -10.89 -11.31
CA VAL A 68 0.79 -11.78 -10.61
C VAL A 68 1.81 -12.35 -11.59
N ILE A 69 3.10 -12.10 -11.31
CA ILE A 69 4.23 -12.67 -12.04
C ILE A 69 4.69 -13.94 -11.31
N ASP A 70 4.86 -15.02 -12.05
CA ASP A 70 5.32 -16.33 -11.56
C ASP A 70 4.58 -16.86 -10.32
N GLU A 71 3.30 -16.49 -10.19
CA GLU A 71 2.44 -16.79 -9.02
C GLU A 71 2.99 -16.29 -7.67
N LYS A 72 3.99 -15.39 -7.69
CA LYS A 72 4.76 -15.00 -6.49
C LYS A 72 4.84 -13.50 -6.27
N ILE A 73 4.80 -12.71 -7.33
CA ILE A 73 5.04 -11.27 -7.25
C ILE A 73 3.80 -10.53 -7.72
N PHE A 74 3.19 -9.76 -6.82
CA PHE A 74 2.16 -8.80 -7.19
C PHE A 74 2.79 -7.61 -7.90
N VAL A 75 2.30 -7.31 -9.10
CA VAL A 75 2.61 -6.05 -9.78
C VAL A 75 1.78 -4.95 -9.11
N PRO A 76 2.41 -3.92 -8.53
CA PRO A 76 1.66 -2.88 -7.82
C PRO A 76 0.72 -2.13 -8.77
N ILE A 77 -0.53 -1.97 -8.34
CA ILE A 77 -1.47 -1.05 -8.98
C ILE A 77 -0.93 0.37 -8.78
N GLN A 78 -0.77 1.11 -9.85
CA GLN A 78 -0.32 2.51 -9.81
C GLN A 78 -1.48 3.41 -9.40
N ALA A 79 -1.30 4.20 -8.35
CA ALA A 79 -2.28 5.18 -7.89
C ALA A 79 -1.57 6.43 -7.34
N HIS A 80 -1.99 7.61 -7.79
CA HIS A 80 -1.48 8.91 -7.35
C HIS A 80 0.03 9.19 -7.53
N GLY A 81 0.71 8.48 -8.43
CA GLY A 81 2.10 8.76 -8.84
C GLY A 81 3.06 7.61 -8.62
#